data_AF-A0AAN5IEW3-F1
#
_entry.id   AF-A0AAN5IEW3-F1
#
_cell.length_a   1.000
_cell.length_b   1.000
_cell.length_c   1.000
_cell.angle_alpha   90.00
_cell.angle_beta   90.00
_cell.angle_gamma   90.00
#
_symmetry.space_group_name_H-M   'P 1'
#
loop_
_entity.id
_entity.type
_entity.pdbx_description
1 polymer ?
#
loop_
_entity_poly.entity_id
_entity_poly.type
_entity_poly.pdbx_seq_one_letter_code
_entity_poly.pdbx_strand_id
1 'polypeptide(L)'
;MKYWIDSYEEVDASFYYDVVNATFNFLIKAHISNHSSTFSCGAVPSVNSSLSLANFLTARSNLEYGPMKRRENNYFYQDFPVRIFSIDRTSKDEWSKFNKLMGNWSTGGGVRLYYESLTQSPRDITIFRVATVVHPPFVQRLSDRHDGREFEGFCFDLLDLIEENIGNTTYKFEVFEVEDGAVGTMDDNGNWNGLMGALVSGPADIAIVPMPVSADRENDIDFTVGKR
;
A
#
# COMPACT_ATOMS: atom_id res chain seq x y z
N MET A 1 0.52 -5.63 16.48
CA MET A 1 -0.39 -5.13 15.44
C MET A 1 -1.83 -5.30 15.85
N LYS A 2 -2.54 -4.19 16.11
CA LYS A 2 -4.00 -4.19 16.21
C LYS A 2 -4.56 -4.06 14.80
N TYR A 3 -5.04 -5.17 14.24
CA TYR A 3 -5.84 -5.12 13.02
C TYR A 3 -7.25 -4.77 13.46
N TRP A 4 -7.57 -3.47 13.48
CA TRP A 4 -8.95 -3.04 13.57
C TRP A 4 -9.55 -3.37 12.19
N ILE A 5 -10.50 -4.30 12.18
CA ILE A 5 -11.41 -4.42 11.05
C ILE A 5 -12.51 -3.43 11.42
N ASP A 6 -12.47 -2.24 10.82
CA ASP A 6 -13.57 -1.30 10.95
C ASP A 6 -14.83 -2.02 10.49
N SER A 7 -15.88 -1.90 11.28
CA SER A 7 -17.14 -2.56 10.99
C SER A 7 -17.67 -2.09 9.63
N TYR A 8 -18.45 -2.93 8.96
CA TYR A 8 -19.15 -2.51 7.73
C TYR A 8 -19.96 -1.21 7.94
N GLU A 9 -20.46 -1.01 9.16
CA GLU A 9 -21.20 0.19 9.56
C GLU A 9 -20.34 1.46 9.54
N GLU A 10 -19.07 1.37 9.95
CA GLU A 10 -18.13 2.51 9.92
C GLU A 10 -17.76 2.88 8.48
N VAL A 11 -17.53 1.87 7.63
CA VAL A 11 -17.26 2.09 6.20
C VAL A 11 -18.47 2.75 5.52
N ASP A 12 -19.68 2.27 5.81
CA ASP A 12 -20.92 2.84 5.25
C ASP A 12 -21.16 4.28 5.74
N ALA A 13 -20.98 4.53 7.04
CA ALA A 13 -21.11 5.87 7.61
C ALA A 13 -20.09 6.85 7.03
N SER A 14 -18.83 6.44 6.87
CA SER A 14 -17.79 7.28 6.27
C SER A 14 -18.04 7.56 4.80
N PHE A 15 -18.55 6.59 4.03
CA PHE A 15 -18.98 6.82 2.65
C PHE A 15 -20.04 7.93 2.56
N TYR A 16 -21.10 7.87 3.37
CA TYR A 16 -22.13 8.92 3.37
C TYR A 16 -21.58 10.26 3.83
N TYR A 17 -20.72 10.27 4.85
CA TYR A 17 -20.05 11.48 5.31
C TYR A 17 -19.25 12.12 4.18
N ASP A 18 -18.48 11.33 3.42
CA ASP A 18 -17.67 11.80 2.31
C ASP A 18 -18.51 12.38 1.16
N VAL A 19 -19.66 11.77 0.85
CA VAL A 19 -20.61 12.28 -0.15
C VAL A 19 -21.22 13.61 0.30
N VAL A 20 -21.68 13.71 1.54
CA VAL A 20 -22.26 14.95 2.09
C VAL A 20 -21.20 16.06 2.16
N ASN A 21 -20.00 15.74 2.61
CA ASN A 21 -18.89 16.69 2.65
C ASN A 21 -18.47 17.14 1.24
N ALA A 22 -18.45 16.23 0.25
CA ALA A 22 -18.17 16.57 -1.14
C ALA A 22 -19.21 17.55 -1.71
N THR A 23 -20.49 17.24 -1.52
CA THR A 23 -21.59 18.07 -2.02
C THR A 23 -21.61 19.44 -1.36
N PHE A 24 -21.40 19.52 -0.05
CA PHE A 24 -21.32 20.79 0.66
C PHE A 24 -20.18 21.68 0.16
N ASN A 25 -18.97 21.14 0.02
CA ASN A 25 -17.82 21.90 -0.49
C ASN A 25 -18.01 22.33 -1.96
N PHE A 26 -18.66 21.49 -2.77
CA PHE A 26 -19.02 21.85 -4.14
C PHE A 26 -19.98 23.04 -4.18
N LEU A 27 -21.02 23.04 -3.33
CA LEU A 27 -21.98 24.14 -3.24
C LEU A 27 -21.33 25.45 -2.79
N ILE A 28 -20.43 25.40 -1.79
CA ILE A 28 -19.65 26.57 -1.38
C ILE A 28 -18.83 27.12 -2.55
N LYS A 29 -18.10 26.24 -3.26
CA LYS A 29 -17.26 26.65 -4.38
C LYS A 29 -18.08 27.25 -5.52
N ALA A 30 -19.25 26.68 -5.81
CA ALA A 30 -20.17 27.21 -6.81
C ALA A 30 -20.69 28.61 -6.42
N HIS A 31 -21.06 28.80 -5.15
CA HIS A 31 -21.54 30.08 -4.62
C HIS A 31 -20.45 31.17 -4.71
N ILE A 32 -19.24 30.89 -4.23
CA ILE A 32 -18.11 31.84 -4.25
C ILE A 32 -17.72 32.19 -5.69
N SER A 33 -17.78 31.22 -6.60
CA SER A 33 -17.43 31.45 -8.01
C SER A 33 -18.56 32.11 -8.81
N ASN A 34 -19.67 32.48 -8.15
CA ASN A 34 -20.89 33.05 -8.76
C ASN A 34 -21.43 32.20 -9.92
N HIS A 35 -21.25 30.87 -9.84
CA HIS A 35 -21.71 29.92 -10.84
C HIS A 35 -23.17 29.56 -10.55
N SER A 36 -24.05 29.78 -11.52
CA SER A 36 -25.44 29.32 -11.47
C SER A 36 -25.58 28.02 -12.25
N SER A 37 -26.13 26.98 -11.61
CA SER A 37 -26.52 25.75 -12.31
C SER A 37 -28.02 25.78 -12.59
N THR A 38 -28.41 25.63 -13.85
CA THR A 38 -29.80 25.44 -14.25
C THR A 38 -30.03 23.97 -14.61
N PHE A 39 -31.04 23.36 -13.99
CA PHE A 39 -31.41 21.97 -14.21
C PHE A 39 -32.73 21.93 -14.98
N SER A 40 -32.73 21.25 -16.14
CA SER A 40 -33.96 20.95 -16.86
C SER A 40 -34.11 19.44 -17.00
N CYS A 41 -35.20 18.92 -16.45
CA CYS A 41 -35.59 17.51 -16.60
C CYS A 41 -36.44 17.36 -17.87
N GLY A 42 -36.00 16.51 -18.79
CA GLY A 42 -36.71 16.14 -20.02
C GLY A 42 -36.29 14.73 -20.48
N ALA A 43 -36.64 14.33 -21.71
CA ALA A 43 -36.22 13.04 -22.26
C ALA A 43 -34.68 12.87 -22.31
N VAL A 44 -33.94 13.98 -22.31
CA VAL A 44 -32.50 14.04 -22.07
C VAL A 44 -32.27 15.03 -20.92
N PRO A 45 -31.83 14.59 -19.75
CA PRO A 45 -31.44 15.50 -18.68
C PRO A 45 -30.26 16.36 -19.16
N SER A 46 -30.37 17.67 -19.05
CA SER A 46 -29.27 18.58 -19.37
C SER A 46 -28.92 19.43 -18.16
N VAL A 47 -27.61 19.58 -17.94
CA VAL A 47 -27.04 20.43 -16.90
C VAL A 47 -26.13 21.44 -17.58
N ASN A 48 -26.52 22.71 -17.54
CA ASN A 48 -25.66 23.80 -17.95
C ASN A 48 -24.94 24.34 -16.71
N SER A 49 -23.71 23.89 -16.52
CA SER A 49 -22.84 24.30 -15.41
C SER A 49 -21.41 24.48 -15.90
N SER A 50 -20.77 25.59 -15.53
CA SER A 50 -19.34 25.80 -15.73
C SER A 50 -18.48 25.08 -14.68
N LEU A 51 -19.09 24.53 -13.61
CA LEU A 51 -18.42 23.71 -12.61
C LEU A 51 -18.82 22.23 -12.79
N SER A 52 -17.84 21.38 -13.07
CA SER A 52 -18.05 19.93 -13.20
C SER A 52 -18.02 19.25 -11.83
N LEU A 53 -19.16 18.73 -11.38
CA LEU A 53 -19.24 17.90 -10.17
C LEU A 53 -18.36 16.65 -10.30
N ALA A 54 -18.29 16.07 -11.50
CA ALA A 54 -17.45 14.91 -11.79
C ALA A 54 -15.97 15.16 -11.44
N ASN A 55 -15.41 16.28 -11.93
CA ASN A 55 -14.02 16.63 -11.68
C ASN A 55 -13.79 16.97 -10.21
N PHE A 56 -14.78 17.55 -9.55
CA PHE A 56 -14.72 17.87 -8.13
C PHE A 56 -14.65 16.61 -7.26
N LEU A 57 -15.47 15.59 -7.59
CA LEU A 57 -15.46 14.31 -6.89
C LEU A 57 -14.13 13.55 -7.08
N THR A 58 -13.61 13.50 -8.31
CA THR A 58 -12.38 12.75 -8.62
C THR A 58 -11.09 13.45 -8.18
N ALA A 59 -11.11 14.76 -7.92
CA ALA A 59 -9.92 15.51 -7.50
C ALA A 59 -9.60 15.38 -6.01
N ARG A 60 -10.46 14.73 -5.21
CA ARG A 60 -10.23 14.54 -3.77
C ARG A 60 -9.32 13.34 -3.53
N SER A 61 -8.14 13.60 -2.96
CA SER A 61 -7.18 12.57 -2.56
C SER A 61 -7.37 12.07 -1.12
N ASN A 62 -7.97 12.87 -0.25
CA ASN A 62 -8.04 12.61 1.19
C ASN A 62 -9.45 12.12 1.55
N LEU A 63 -9.72 10.86 1.21
CA LEU A 63 -10.91 10.13 1.64
C LEU A 63 -10.44 8.98 2.52
N GLU A 64 -11.14 8.76 3.62
CA GLU A 64 -10.74 7.85 4.71
C GLU A 64 -10.52 6.41 4.20
N TYR A 65 -11.40 5.96 3.31
CA TYR A 65 -11.39 4.59 2.77
C TYR A 65 -11.04 4.51 1.28
N GLY A 66 -10.48 5.57 0.70
CA GLY A 66 -9.94 5.55 -0.67
C GLY A 66 -10.62 6.51 -1.65
N PRO A 67 -10.00 6.75 -2.82
CA PRO A 67 -10.40 7.81 -3.76
C PRO A 67 -11.72 7.49 -4.48
N MET A 68 -12.46 8.54 -4.86
CA MET A 68 -13.64 8.41 -5.71
C MET A 68 -13.22 8.28 -7.18
N LYS A 69 -13.59 7.19 -7.83
CA LYS A 69 -13.31 6.94 -9.25
C LYS A 69 -14.58 7.00 -10.10
N ARG A 70 -14.41 7.43 -11.35
CA ARG A 70 -15.49 7.48 -12.34
C ARG A 70 -15.47 6.21 -13.20
N ARG A 71 -16.64 5.58 -13.36
CA ARG A 71 -16.90 4.47 -14.28
C ARG A 71 -17.61 4.96 -15.55
N GLU A 72 -17.81 4.07 -16.51
CA GLU A 72 -18.69 4.29 -17.68
C GLU A 72 -20.06 4.81 -17.25
N ASN A 73 -20.70 5.64 -18.09
CA ASN A 73 -22.02 6.26 -17.84
C ASN A 73 -22.11 7.23 -16.64
N ASN A 74 -21.01 7.88 -16.24
CA ASN A 74 -20.96 8.84 -15.12
C ASN A 74 -21.37 8.24 -13.76
N TYR A 75 -21.21 6.94 -13.57
CA TYR A 75 -21.29 6.33 -12.25
C TYR A 75 -20.00 6.60 -11.47
N PHE A 76 -20.12 7.01 -10.21
CA PHE A 76 -19.00 7.21 -9.30
C PHE A 76 -19.03 6.14 -8.21
N TYR A 77 -17.85 5.62 -7.87
CA TYR A 77 -17.69 4.65 -6.80
C TYR A 77 -16.41 4.97 -6.03
N GLN A 78 -16.40 4.64 -4.75
CA GLN A 78 -15.20 4.74 -3.94
C GLN A 78 -14.33 3.49 -4.18
N ASP A 79 -13.07 3.70 -4.55
CA ASP A 79 -12.14 2.60 -4.80
C ASP A 79 -11.44 2.21 -3.50
N PHE A 80 -12.04 1.26 -2.79
CA PHE A 80 -11.58 0.78 -1.48
C PHE A 80 -10.33 -0.10 -1.61
N PRO A 81 -9.17 0.29 -1.05
CA PRO A 81 -8.01 -0.58 -0.99
C PRO A 81 -8.17 -1.58 0.15
N VAL A 82 -8.29 -2.86 -0.19
CA VAL A 82 -8.41 -3.96 0.77
C VAL A 82 -7.12 -4.76 0.79
N ARG A 83 -6.68 -5.13 2.00
CA ARG A 83 -5.56 -6.04 2.23
C ARG A 83 -6.08 -7.43 2.57
N ILE A 84 -5.56 -8.44 1.89
CA ILE A 84 -5.97 -9.83 2.10
C ILE A 84 -4.88 -10.53 2.90
N PHE A 85 -5.22 -10.98 4.11
CA PHE A 85 -4.30 -11.70 4.99
C PHE A 85 -4.67 -13.18 5.09
N SER A 86 -3.66 -14.05 5.06
CA SER A 86 -3.78 -15.44 5.52
C SER A 86 -3.33 -15.52 6.97
N ILE A 87 -4.17 -16.11 7.82
CA ILE A 87 -3.96 -16.21 9.26
C ILE A 87 -3.86 -17.69 9.60
N ASP A 88 -2.68 -18.10 10.06
CA ASP A 88 -2.46 -19.42 10.66
C ASP A 88 -2.36 -19.25 12.18
N ARG A 89 -3.19 -20.02 12.89
CA ARG A 89 -3.28 -20.08 14.34
C ARG A 89 -3.32 -21.54 14.77
N THR A 90 -2.15 -22.17 14.74
CA THR A 90 -2.02 -23.53 15.28
C THR A 90 -1.80 -23.48 16.79
N SER A 91 -2.62 -24.19 17.56
CA SER A 91 -2.55 -24.23 19.03
C SER A 91 -1.35 -25.00 19.59
N LYS A 92 -0.70 -25.84 18.77
CA LYS A 92 0.40 -26.72 19.21
C LYS A 92 1.75 -26.02 19.32
N ASP A 93 1.90 -24.84 18.73
CA ASP A 93 3.14 -24.08 18.77
C ASP A 93 2.79 -22.58 18.85
N GLU A 94 3.10 -21.94 19.96
CA GLU A 94 2.81 -20.51 20.14
C GLU A 94 3.57 -19.62 19.17
N TRP A 95 4.70 -20.09 18.63
CA TRP A 95 5.49 -19.41 17.61
C TRP A 95 4.89 -19.57 16.21
N SER A 96 3.91 -20.46 16.04
CA SER A 96 3.18 -20.69 14.78
C SER A 96 2.02 -19.71 14.53
N LYS A 97 2.06 -18.50 15.09
CA LYS A 97 1.05 -17.45 14.85
C LYS A 97 1.46 -16.62 13.63
N PHE A 98 1.21 -17.15 12.43
CA PHE A 98 1.54 -16.44 11.19
C PHE A 98 0.39 -15.53 10.75
N ASN A 99 0.74 -14.29 10.42
CA ASN A 99 -0.08 -13.40 9.60
C ASN A 99 0.72 -13.08 8.35
N LYS A 100 0.16 -13.36 7.19
CA LYS A 100 0.85 -13.09 5.94
C LYS A 100 -0.05 -12.30 5.01
N LEU A 101 0.45 -11.18 4.51
CA LEU A 101 -0.24 -10.37 3.53
C LEU A 101 -0.17 -11.09 2.17
N MET A 102 -1.28 -11.68 1.74
CA MET A 102 -1.35 -12.50 0.52
C MET A 102 -1.60 -11.71 -0.75
N GLY A 103 -2.17 -10.51 -0.61
CA GLY A 103 -2.50 -9.67 -1.75
C GLY A 103 -3.22 -8.40 -1.35
N ASN A 104 -3.48 -7.58 -2.35
CA ASN A 104 -4.38 -6.45 -2.26
C ASN A 104 -5.56 -6.63 -3.22
N TRP A 105 -6.65 -5.95 -2.91
CA TRP A 105 -7.79 -5.86 -3.80
C TRP A 105 -8.25 -4.41 -3.85
N SER A 106 -8.69 -3.98 -5.02
CA SER A 106 -9.48 -2.77 -5.15
C SER A 106 -10.62 -2.97 -6.13
N THR A 107 -11.63 -2.11 -6.05
CA THR A 107 -12.80 -2.19 -6.92
C THR A 107 -12.41 -1.98 -8.39
N GLY A 108 -11.46 -1.08 -8.65
CA GLY A 108 -10.94 -0.82 -9.99
C GLY A 108 -9.85 -1.79 -10.46
N GLY A 109 -9.04 -2.32 -9.53
CA GLY A 109 -7.84 -3.12 -9.84
C GLY A 109 -8.05 -4.63 -9.77
N GLY A 110 -9.14 -5.10 -9.17
CA GLY A 110 -9.33 -6.52 -8.88
C GLY A 110 -8.34 -7.02 -7.83
N VAL A 111 -8.17 -8.35 -7.76
CA VAL A 111 -7.24 -8.97 -6.81
C VAL A 111 -5.84 -9.00 -7.41
N ARG A 112 -4.86 -8.46 -6.70
CA ARG A 112 -3.43 -8.63 -6.98
C ARG A 112 -2.82 -9.50 -5.89
N LEU A 113 -2.37 -10.68 -6.28
CA LEU A 113 -1.69 -11.61 -5.39
C LEU A 113 -0.21 -11.24 -5.25
N TYR A 114 0.34 -11.46 -4.06
CA TYR A 114 1.77 -11.38 -3.80
C TYR A 114 2.47 -12.75 -3.86
N TYR A 115 1.68 -13.83 -3.87
CA TYR A 115 2.16 -15.21 -3.93
C TYR A 115 1.33 -15.99 -4.95
N GLU A 116 1.63 -17.28 -5.13
CA GLU A 116 1.00 -18.12 -6.15
C GLU A 116 -0.52 -18.25 -5.96
N SER A 117 -0.99 -18.33 -4.71
CA SER A 117 -2.42 -18.49 -4.39
C SER A 117 -2.79 -17.89 -3.04
N LEU A 118 -4.05 -17.43 -2.91
CA LEU A 118 -4.64 -17.03 -1.63
C LEU A 118 -4.79 -18.19 -0.64
N THR A 119 -4.85 -19.42 -1.14
CA THR A 119 -5.01 -20.63 -0.31
C THR A 119 -3.69 -21.24 0.12
N GLN A 120 -2.55 -20.68 -0.32
CA GLN A 120 -1.25 -21.15 0.08
C GLN A 120 -1.07 -20.94 1.60
N SER A 121 -0.58 -21.99 2.27
CA SER A 121 -0.26 -21.91 3.69
C SER A 121 0.88 -20.90 3.89
N PRO A 122 0.77 -19.99 4.88
CA PRO A 122 1.86 -19.07 5.22
C PRO A 122 3.20 -19.76 5.49
N ARG A 123 3.18 -21.04 5.90
CA ARG A 123 4.40 -21.83 6.20
C ARG A 123 5.11 -22.36 4.98
N ASP A 124 4.38 -22.56 3.89
CA ASP A 124 4.92 -23.13 2.65
C ASP A 124 5.42 -22.03 1.72
N ILE A 125 5.31 -20.76 2.13
CA ILE A 125 5.83 -19.62 1.39
C ILE A 125 7.33 -19.54 1.62
N THR A 126 8.07 -19.78 0.55
CA THR A 126 9.53 -19.68 0.55
C THR A 126 10.06 -18.44 -0.18
N ILE A 127 9.14 -17.61 -0.69
CA ILE A 127 9.46 -16.33 -1.35
C ILE A 127 9.43 -15.23 -0.29
N PHE A 128 10.56 -14.54 -0.15
CA PHE A 128 10.69 -13.35 0.69
C PHE A 128 10.72 -12.10 -0.20
N ARG A 129 9.79 -11.19 0.03
CA ARG A 129 9.76 -9.90 -0.67
C ARG A 129 10.69 -8.94 0.07
N VAL A 130 11.70 -8.44 -0.62
CA VAL A 130 12.76 -7.61 -0.05
C VAL A 130 12.61 -6.18 -0.56
N ALA A 131 12.31 -5.24 0.34
CA ALA A 131 12.29 -3.83 0.02
C ALA A 131 13.71 -3.23 0.07
N THR A 132 14.00 -2.30 -0.83
CA THR A 132 15.26 -1.55 -0.81
C THR A 132 15.04 -0.08 -1.20
N VAL A 133 16.10 0.71 -1.04
CA VAL A 133 16.18 2.09 -1.52
C VAL A 133 17.60 2.34 -2.04
N VAL A 134 17.72 3.10 -3.12
CA VAL A 134 19.04 3.44 -3.70
C VAL A 134 19.84 4.25 -2.69
N HIS A 135 20.97 3.69 -2.26
CA HIS A 135 21.88 4.31 -1.30
C HIS A 135 23.33 3.89 -1.61
N PRO A 136 24.00 4.55 -2.58
CA PRO A 136 25.38 4.23 -2.91
C PRO A 136 26.32 4.42 -1.70
N PRO A 137 27.38 3.58 -1.56
CA PRO A 137 27.75 2.46 -2.42
C PRO A 137 27.04 1.13 -2.05
N PHE A 138 26.15 1.15 -1.06
CA PHE A 138 25.55 -0.06 -0.48
C PHE A 138 24.46 -0.66 -1.36
N VAL A 139 23.64 0.19 -1.97
CA VAL A 139 22.61 -0.17 -2.95
C VAL A 139 22.71 0.78 -4.13
N GLN A 140 23.00 0.25 -5.31
CA GLN A 140 23.18 1.01 -6.55
C GLN A 140 22.36 0.37 -7.65
N ARG A 141 21.78 1.19 -8.54
CA ARG A 141 21.11 0.65 -9.73
C ARG A 141 22.16 0.25 -10.74
N LEU A 142 22.05 -0.97 -11.26
CA LEU A 142 22.85 -1.42 -12.38
C LEU A 142 22.47 -0.62 -13.63
N SER A 143 23.48 -0.12 -14.35
CA SER A 143 23.26 0.60 -15.62
C SER A 143 22.75 -0.31 -16.73
N ASP A 144 23.12 -1.60 -16.69
CA ASP A 144 22.62 -2.64 -17.59
C ASP A 144 22.09 -3.81 -16.75
N ARG A 145 20.90 -4.31 -17.09
CA ARG A 145 20.33 -5.53 -16.47
C ARG A 145 21.11 -6.76 -16.93
N HIS A 146 22.29 -6.97 -16.36
CA HIS A 146 23.01 -8.23 -16.48
C HIS A 146 22.36 -9.26 -15.54
N ASP A 147 22.05 -10.44 -16.08
CA ASP A 147 21.53 -11.59 -15.31
C ASP A 147 20.16 -11.34 -14.63
N GLY A 148 19.38 -10.38 -15.11
CA GLY A 148 18.07 -10.04 -14.56
C GLY A 148 18.10 -9.27 -13.24
N ARG A 149 19.29 -8.92 -12.72
CA ARG A 149 19.43 -8.08 -11.52
C ARG A 149 19.34 -6.59 -11.85
N GLU A 150 18.62 -5.86 -11.00
CA GLU A 150 18.44 -4.40 -11.12
C GLU A 150 19.37 -3.60 -10.20
N PHE A 151 19.89 -4.25 -9.16
CA PHE A 151 20.66 -3.59 -8.10
C PHE A 151 21.96 -4.34 -7.80
N GLU A 152 22.96 -3.59 -7.37
CA GLU A 152 24.26 -4.09 -6.90
C GLU A 152 24.73 -3.33 -5.66
N GLY A 153 25.86 -3.77 -5.07
CA GLY A 153 26.51 -3.14 -3.94
C GLY A 153 26.54 -4.04 -2.71
N PHE A 154 27.17 -3.54 -1.64
CA PHE A 154 27.45 -4.32 -0.42
C PHE A 154 26.21 -5.02 0.17
N CYS A 155 25.03 -4.37 0.11
CA CYS A 155 23.81 -4.99 0.59
C CYS A 155 23.40 -6.20 -0.24
N PHE A 156 23.55 -6.13 -1.57
CA PHE A 156 23.20 -7.24 -2.46
C PHE A 156 24.22 -8.38 -2.39
N ASP A 157 25.51 -8.07 -2.21
CA ASP A 157 26.52 -9.10 -1.92
C ASP A 157 26.18 -9.89 -0.64
N LEU A 158 25.68 -9.19 0.39
CA LEU A 158 25.21 -9.83 1.62
C LEU A 158 23.94 -10.66 1.39
N LEU A 159 23.01 -10.18 0.57
CA LEU A 159 21.79 -10.91 0.24
C LEU A 159 22.11 -12.23 -0.47
N ASP A 160 23.02 -12.18 -1.46
CA ASP A 160 23.49 -13.36 -2.19
C ASP A 160 24.11 -14.39 -1.22
N LEU A 161 24.93 -13.93 -0.26
CA LEU A 161 25.51 -14.80 0.77
C LEU A 161 24.45 -15.40 1.69
N ILE A 162 23.42 -14.64 2.05
CA ILE A 162 22.30 -15.16 2.86
C ILE A 162 21.56 -16.24 2.07
N GLU A 163 21.25 -15.99 0.81
CA GLU A 163 20.57 -16.94 -0.09
C GLU A 163 21.33 -18.24 -0.24
N GLU A 164 22.66 -18.16 -0.44
CA GLU A 164 23.54 -19.34 -0.50
C GLU A 164 23.50 -20.14 0.81
N ASN A 165 23.55 -19.46 1.96
CA ASN A 165 23.58 -20.11 3.28
C ASN A 165 22.26 -20.77 3.67
N ILE A 166 21.11 -20.19 3.31
CA ILE A 166 19.79 -20.76 3.65
C ILE A 166 19.29 -21.80 2.64
N GLY A 167 19.99 -21.95 1.52
CA GLY A 167 19.65 -22.89 0.45
C GLY A 167 18.89 -22.23 -0.70
N ASN A 168 19.65 -21.79 -1.71
CA ASN A 168 19.22 -21.12 -2.94
C ASN A 168 18.15 -21.87 -3.78
N THR A 169 17.92 -23.16 -3.53
CA THR A 169 16.89 -23.95 -4.23
C THR A 169 15.53 -23.90 -3.53
N THR A 170 15.50 -23.57 -2.24
CA THR A 170 14.27 -23.59 -1.43
C THR A 170 13.71 -22.19 -1.27
N TYR A 171 14.54 -21.20 -0.93
CA TYR A 171 14.12 -19.83 -0.69
C TYR A 171 14.46 -18.93 -1.87
N LYS A 172 13.60 -17.95 -2.14
CA LYS A 172 13.81 -16.95 -3.19
C LYS A 172 13.60 -15.55 -2.65
N PHE A 173 14.45 -14.61 -3.07
CA PHE A 173 14.30 -13.20 -2.74
C PHE A 173 13.74 -12.42 -3.94
N GLU A 174 12.56 -11.84 -3.77
CA GLU A 174 11.95 -10.93 -4.75
C GLU A 174 12.17 -9.49 -4.30
N VAL A 175 13.08 -8.79 -4.98
CA VAL A 175 13.50 -7.46 -4.58
C VAL A 175 12.67 -6.39 -5.29
N PHE A 176 12.27 -5.35 -4.56
CA PHE A 176 11.65 -4.16 -5.13
C PHE A 176 12.15 -2.88 -4.44
N GLU A 177 12.22 -1.79 -5.19
CA GLU A 177 12.48 -0.46 -4.65
C GLU A 177 11.17 0.21 -4.24
N VAL A 178 11.16 0.91 -3.10
CA VAL A 178 9.98 1.68 -2.67
C VAL A 178 9.77 2.91 -3.57
N GLU A 179 8.50 3.17 -3.92
CA GLU A 179 8.15 4.18 -4.93
C GLU A 179 8.54 5.61 -4.56
N ASP A 180 8.50 5.95 -3.27
CA ASP A 180 8.81 7.29 -2.76
C ASP A 180 10.32 7.52 -2.51
N GLY A 181 11.15 6.47 -2.67
CA GLY A 181 12.58 6.53 -2.43
C GLY A 181 12.97 6.87 -0.98
N ALA A 182 12.05 6.76 -0.02
CA ALA A 182 12.27 7.14 1.36
C ALA A 182 12.65 5.92 2.23
N VAL A 183 13.54 6.12 3.20
CA VAL A 183 13.85 5.09 4.20
C VAL A 183 12.69 4.93 5.19
N GLY A 184 12.03 6.03 5.55
CA GLY A 184 10.89 6.02 6.45
C GLY A 184 10.90 7.20 7.41
N THR A 185 9.81 7.97 7.37
CA THR A 185 9.42 9.03 8.30
C THR A 185 7.99 8.73 8.74
N MET A 186 7.72 8.92 10.04
CA MET A 186 6.40 8.77 10.60
C MET A 186 5.63 10.10 10.47
N ASP A 187 4.37 10.04 10.02
CA ASP A 187 3.47 11.19 10.03
C ASP A 187 2.85 11.42 11.42
N ASP A 188 2.12 12.52 11.60
CA ASP A 188 1.46 12.86 12.87
C ASP A 188 0.39 11.83 13.29
N ASN A 189 -0.05 10.98 12.36
CA ASN A 189 -1.03 9.92 12.60
C ASN A 189 -0.36 8.58 12.95
N GLY A 190 0.97 8.52 13.02
CA GLY A 190 1.71 7.31 13.33
C GLY A 190 1.97 6.40 12.12
N ASN A 191 1.72 6.86 10.89
CA ASN A 191 1.95 6.07 9.68
C ASN A 191 3.36 6.28 9.14
N TRP A 192 4.05 5.17 8.84
CA TRP A 192 5.34 5.20 8.18
C TRP A 192 5.19 5.26 6.66
N ASN A 193 6.03 6.08 6.01
CA ASN A 193 6.25 6.03 4.56
C ASN A 193 7.47 5.16 4.19
N GLY A 194 7.73 5.05 2.88
CA GLY A 194 8.91 4.39 2.33
C GLY A 194 9.15 2.97 2.82
N LEU A 195 10.42 2.65 3.04
CA LEU A 195 10.88 1.31 3.41
C LEU A 195 10.33 0.85 4.77
N MET A 196 10.28 1.74 5.77
CA MET A 196 9.56 1.48 7.03
C MET A 196 8.08 1.19 6.77
N GLY A 197 7.42 2.01 5.95
CA GLY A 197 6.01 1.81 5.59
C GLY A 197 5.76 0.46 4.94
N ALA A 198 6.64 0.04 4.03
CA ALA A 198 6.55 -1.25 3.37
C ALA A 198 6.72 -2.45 4.33
N LEU A 199 7.58 -2.32 5.34
CA LEU A 199 7.73 -3.35 6.39
C LEU A 199 6.52 -3.40 7.32
N VAL A 200 6.15 -2.25 7.88
CA VAL A 200 5.08 -2.15 8.89
C VAL A 200 3.72 -2.50 8.31
N SER A 201 3.44 -2.10 7.06
CA SER A 201 2.16 -2.39 6.42
C SER A 201 2.08 -3.81 5.82
N GLY A 202 3.22 -4.50 5.70
CA GLY A 202 3.33 -5.89 5.23
C GLY A 202 3.63 -6.17 3.75
N PRO A 203 3.74 -5.21 2.80
CA PRO A 203 4.23 -5.47 1.45
C PRO A 203 5.66 -6.00 1.36
N ALA A 204 6.52 -5.65 2.32
CA ALA A 204 7.87 -6.19 2.43
C ALA A 204 7.95 -7.16 3.60
N ASP A 205 8.67 -8.27 3.42
CA ASP A 205 8.97 -9.22 4.48
C ASP A 205 10.32 -8.89 5.15
N ILE A 206 11.26 -8.39 4.36
CA ILE A 206 12.60 -7.97 4.77
C ILE A 206 12.90 -6.65 4.07
N ALA A 207 13.76 -5.83 4.65
CA ALA A 207 14.36 -4.73 3.92
C ALA A 207 15.88 -4.80 3.98
N ILE A 208 16.52 -4.45 2.86
CA ILE A 208 17.96 -4.46 2.75
C ILE A 208 18.49 -3.11 2.29
N VAL A 209 19.09 -2.38 3.23
CA VAL A 209 19.58 -1.01 3.06
C VAL A 209 20.48 -0.66 4.26
N PRO A 210 21.45 0.26 4.15
CA PRO A 210 22.16 0.81 5.30
C PRO A 210 21.22 1.71 6.13
N MET A 211 20.44 1.11 7.04
CA MET A 211 19.50 1.84 7.90
C MET A 211 20.05 2.01 9.33
N PRO A 212 20.10 3.25 9.86
CA PRO A 212 20.36 3.47 11.28
C PRO A 212 19.24 2.88 12.14
N VAL A 213 19.66 2.18 13.20
CA VAL A 213 18.77 1.72 14.27
C VAL A 213 18.39 2.92 15.15
N SER A 214 17.09 3.09 15.41
CA SER A 214 16.57 4.09 16.34
C SER A 214 15.42 3.50 17.14
N ALA A 215 15.21 4.00 18.36
CA ALA A 215 14.16 3.54 19.25
C ALA A 215 12.76 3.62 18.60
N ASP A 216 12.49 4.70 17.87
CA ASP A 216 11.21 4.87 17.17
C ASP A 216 10.97 3.77 16.13
N ARG A 217 12.02 3.33 15.43
CA ARG A 217 11.91 2.26 14.42
C ARG A 217 11.84 0.88 15.05
N GLU A 218 12.60 0.65 16.12
CA GLU A 218 12.57 -0.61 16.89
C GLU A 218 11.20 -0.91 17.52
N ASN A 219 10.34 0.11 17.69
CA ASN A 219 8.97 -0.11 18.17
C ASN A 219 8.08 -0.83 17.15
N ASP A 220 8.37 -0.70 15.85
CA ASP A 220 7.49 -1.17 14.77
C ASP A 220 8.12 -2.27 13.90
N ILE A 221 9.45 -2.40 13.90
CA ILE A 221 10.20 -3.43 13.17
C ILE A 221 11.34 -4.01 14.00
N ASP A 222 11.74 -5.23 13.66
CA ASP A 222 12.91 -5.88 14.25
C ASP A 222 14.16 -5.68 13.38
N PHE A 223 15.28 -5.35 14.00
CA PHE A 223 16.58 -5.25 13.34
C PHE A 223 17.44 -6.49 13.59
N THR A 224 18.20 -6.90 12.58
CA THR A 224 19.26 -7.88 12.78
C THR A 224 20.43 -7.22 13.52
N VAL A 225 20.80 -7.78 14.67
CA VAL A 225 21.98 -7.32 15.40
C VAL A 225 23.24 -7.87 14.75
N GLY A 226 24.10 -7.00 14.24
CA GLY A 226 25.50 -7.34 14.04
C GLY A 226 26.13 -7.52 15.43
N LYS A 227 26.49 -8.75 15.81
CA LYS A 227 27.33 -8.95 17.00
C LYS A 227 28.61 -8.14 16.79
N ARG A 228 28.80 -7.10 17.61
CA ARG A 228 30.10 -6.45 17.77
C ARG A 228 31.06 -7.38 18.49
#